data_AF-A0A2A8HFC7-F1
#
_entry.id   AF-A0A2A8HFC7-F1
#
_cell.length_a   1.000
_cell.length_b   1.000
_cell.length_c   1.000
_cell.angle_alpha   90.00
_cell.angle_beta   90.00
_cell.angle_gamma   90.00
#
_symmetry.space_group_name_H-M   'P 1'
#
loop_
_entity.id
_entity.type
_entity.pdbx_description
1 polymer ?
#
loop_
_entity_poly.entity_id
_entity_poly.type
_entity_poly.pdbx_seq_one_letter_code
_entity_poly.pdbx_strand_id
1 'polypeptide(L)'
;MFKEPHIAMIKDWKGYKAYKKLPKTVFLMTGSMLELPERVYELQKHGHDVFLHCDFIQGLNTNTEEALLYIQDVIGAQGIISTKGSTIRNANKIGLKTIQRIFIVDTLSLTKSVENCKTTKPNAVEIMPGIMPSIIKQLAEKIEFPIIAGGLIQTREDAETAIRAGASAISTSHYEVWIQEEKRSATL
;
A
#
# COMPACT_ATOMS: atom_id res chain seq x y z
N MET A 1 -0.97 -12.02 -0.89
CA MET A 1 -0.36 -10.85 -1.55
C MET A 1 0.85 -10.35 -0.78
N PHE A 2 0.74 -10.10 0.52
CA PHE A 2 1.84 -9.64 1.38
C PHE A 2 2.46 -10.82 2.14
N LYS A 3 3.79 -10.91 2.17
CA LYS A 3 4.55 -11.94 2.91
C LYS A 3 4.93 -11.49 4.33
N GLU A 4 4.93 -10.18 4.56
CA GLU A 4 5.30 -9.53 5.82
C GLU A 4 4.19 -8.59 6.26
N PRO A 5 3.98 -8.39 7.57
CA PRO A 5 2.89 -7.56 8.09
C PRO A 5 3.15 -6.05 7.94
N HIS A 6 4.36 -5.63 7.55
CA HIS A 6 4.72 -4.23 7.42
C HIS A 6 5.04 -3.87 5.97
N ILE A 7 4.61 -2.68 5.57
CA ILE A 7 4.81 -2.11 4.25
C ILE A 7 5.39 -0.71 4.46
N ALA A 8 6.56 -0.44 3.86
CA ALA A 8 7.15 0.88 3.94
C ALA A 8 6.50 1.84 2.95
N MET A 9 6.07 3.00 3.43
CA MET A 9 5.55 4.08 2.61
C MET A 9 6.62 5.14 2.38
N ILE A 10 7.15 5.19 1.15
CA ILE A 10 8.13 6.19 0.73
C ILE A 10 7.41 7.39 0.14
N LYS A 11 7.46 8.52 0.86
CA LYS A 11 6.87 9.81 0.43
C LYS A 11 7.89 10.75 -0.23
N ASP A 12 9.17 10.56 0.08
CA ASP A 12 10.28 11.32 -0.49
C ASP A 12 11.42 10.36 -0.86
N TRP A 13 11.88 10.46 -2.11
CA TRP A 13 12.97 9.65 -2.62
C TRP A 13 14.34 10.02 -2.02
N LYS A 14 14.52 11.22 -1.46
CA LYS A 14 15.78 11.50 -0.73
C LYS A 14 15.77 10.80 0.63
N GLY A 15 14.63 10.78 1.29
CA GLY A 15 14.46 10.18 2.61
C GLY A 15 14.58 8.66 2.66
N TYR A 16 14.32 7.92 1.56
CA TYR A 16 14.28 6.45 1.68
C TYR A 16 15.62 5.82 2.06
N LYS A 17 16.74 6.45 1.69
CA LYS A 17 18.09 5.97 2.03
C LYS A 17 18.38 6.04 3.54
N ALA A 18 17.60 6.81 4.30
CA ALA A 18 17.71 6.85 5.75
C ALA A 18 17.13 5.57 6.42
N TYR A 19 16.33 4.79 5.70
CA TYR A 19 15.78 3.55 6.22
C TYR A 19 16.83 2.44 6.19
N LYS A 20 17.36 2.07 7.38
CA LYS A 20 18.38 1.03 7.56
C LYS A 20 18.01 -0.31 6.91
N LYS A 21 16.72 -0.68 6.95
CA LYS A 21 16.17 -1.89 6.36
C LYS A 21 14.70 -1.65 6.02
N LEU A 22 14.35 -1.79 4.75
CA LEU A 22 12.96 -1.70 4.29
C LEU A 22 12.30 -3.09 4.35
N PRO A 23 10.98 -3.16 4.64
CA PRO A 23 10.20 -4.38 4.46
C PRO A 23 10.23 -4.88 3.01
N LYS A 24 9.85 -6.15 2.81
CA LYS A 24 9.77 -6.75 1.48
C LYS A 24 8.85 -5.99 0.53
N THR A 25 7.75 -5.43 1.04
CA THR A 25 6.81 -4.63 0.23
C THR A 25 6.99 -3.13 0.49
N VAL A 26 7.04 -2.35 -0.59
CA VAL A 26 7.23 -0.89 -0.54
C VAL A 26 6.15 -0.19 -1.36
N PHE A 27 5.55 0.85 -0.76
CA PHE A 27 4.63 1.77 -1.42
C PHE A 27 5.36 3.06 -1.77
N LEU A 28 5.47 3.34 -3.06
CA LEU A 28 6.01 4.60 -3.55
C LEU A 28 4.87 5.58 -3.83
N MET A 29 4.84 6.66 -3.06
CA MET A 29 3.69 7.56 -2.99
C MET A 29 3.73 8.73 -3.97
N THR A 30 4.88 8.93 -4.61
CA THR A 30 5.12 10.06 -5.50
C THR A 30 6.12 9.68 -6.59
N GLY A 31 6.02 10.37 -7.73
CA GLY A 31 7.04 10.32 -8.77
C GLY A 31 6.52 10.83 -10.11
N SER A 32 7.44 11.10 -11.03
CA SER A 32 7.13 11.36 -12.43
C SER A 32 7.37 10.13 -13.30
N MET A 33 6.69 10.05 -14.44
CA MET A 33 6.90 8.97 -15.43
C MET A 33 8.37 8.81 -15.88
N LEU A 34 9.19 9.86 -15.74
CA LEU A 34 10.59 9.90 -16.15
C LEU A 34 11.51 9.19 -15.14
N GLU A 35 11.27 9.42 -13.84
CA GLU A 35 12.16 8.93 -12.77
C GLU A 35 11.71 7.58 -12.20
N LEU A 36 10.41 7.26 -12.30
CA LEU A 36 9.86 6.04 -11.72
C LEU A 36 10.55 4.75 -12.19
N PRO A 37 10.92 4.57 -13.48
CA PRO A 37 11.64 3.36 -13.91
C PRO A 37 12.93 3.11 -13.12
N GLU A 38 13.76 4.14 -12.95
CA GLU A 38 15.02 4.04 -12.21
C GLU A 38 14.77 3.76 -10.72
N ARG A 39 13.79 4.45 -10.13
CA ARG A 39 13.46 4.29 -8.70
C ARG A 39 12.94 2.90 -8.36
N VAL A 40 12.05 2.37 -9.22
CA VAL A 40 11.50 1.02 -9.04
C VAL A 40 12.60 -0.02 -9.22
N TYR A 41 13.43 0.13 -10.26
CA TYR A 41 14.58 -0.75 -10.47
C TYR A 41 15.54 -0.79 -9.27
N GLU A 42 15.88 0.37 -8.70
CA GLU A 42 16.78 0.46 -7.55
C GLU A 42 16.22 -0.27 -6.32
N LEU A 43 14.92 -0.13 -6.04
CA LEU A 43 14.27 -0.87 -4.95
C LEU A 43 14.22 -2.38 -5.23
N GLN A 44 13.91 -2.78 -6.47
CA GLN A 44 13.83 -4.18 -6.86
C GLN A 44 15.18 -4.89 -6.83
N LYS A 45 16.27 -4.19 -7.18
CA LYS A 45 17.65 -4.69 -7.05
C LYS A 45 17.99 -5.08 -5.61
N HIS A 46 17.38 -4.42 -4.63
CA HIS A 46 17.50 -4.75 -3.20
C HIS A 46 16.43 -5.76 -2.73
N GLY A 47 15.66 -6.34 -3.65
CA GLY A 47 14.71 -7.39 -3.38
C GLY A 47 13.33 -6.90 -2.93
N HIS A 48 12.96 -5.63 -3.16
CA HIS A 48 11.64 -5.12 -2.77
C HIS A 48 10.57 -5.32 -3.85
N ASP A 49 9.36 -5.64 -3.42
CA ASP A 49 8.15 -5.65 -4.25
C ASP A 49 7.52 -4.25 -4.19
N VAL A 50 7.50 -3.52 -5.31
CA VAL A 50 7.14 -2.10 -5.34
C VAL A 50 5.73 -1.87 -5.88
N PHE A 51 4.91 -1.16 -5.12
CA PHE A 51 3.59 -0.69 -5.53
C PHE A 51 3.58 0.83 -5.70
N LEU A 52 2.98 1.31 -6.78
CA LEU A 52 2.93 2.74 -7.08
C LEU A 52 1.56 3.34 -6.76
N HIS A 53 1.54 4.47 -6.08
CA HIS A 53 0.32 5.26 -6.00
C HIS A 53 0.06 6.02 -7.31
N CYS A 54 -0.78 5.45 -8.17
CA CYS A 54 -0.91 5.92 -9.54
C CYS A 54 -1.74 7.20 -9.70
N ASP A 55 -2.47 7.64 -8.66
CA ASP A 55 -3.24 8.89 -8.73
C ASP A 55 -2.35 10.15 -8.71
N PHE A 56 -1.07 10.01 -8.32
CA PHE A 56 -0.13 11.12 -8.17
C PHE A 56 1.09 11.03 -9.10
N ILE A 57 1.05 10.14 -10.11
CA ILE A 57 2.15 10.04 -11.08
C ILE A 57 2.06 11.22 -12.06
N GLN A 58 3.12 12.03 -12.10
CA GLN A 58 3.17 13.16 -13.00
C GLN A 58 3.47 12.70 -14.44
N GLY A 59 2.71 13.23 -15.39
CA GLY A 59 2.88 12.94 -16.82
C GLY A 59 2.18 11.68 -17.34
N LEU A 60 1.42 10.97 -16.50
CA LEU A 60 0.78 9.71 -16.88
C LEU A 60 -0.73 9.72 -16.59
N ASN A 61 -1.55 9.43 -17.60
CA ASN A 61 -2.99 9.21 -17.42
C ASN A 61 -3.25 7.75 -17.02
N THR A 62 -3.20 7.48 -15.72
CA THR A 62 -3.24 6.12 -15.15
C THR A 62 -4.59 5.41 -15.24
N ASN A 63 -5.54 5.92 -16.03
CA ASN A 63 -6.83 5.28 -16.30
C ASN A 63 -6.91 4.59 -17.68
N THR A 64 -5.90 4.73 -18.54
CA THR A 64 -5.85 4.03 -19.83
C THR A 64 -5.09 2.70 -19.71
N GLU A 65 -5.37 1.77 -20.62
CA GLU A 65 -4.69 0.47 -20.65
C GLU A 65 -3.20 0.62 -20.95
N GLU A 66 -2.83 1.50 -21.88
CA GLU A 66 -1.45 1.78 -22.27
C GLU A 66 -0.63 2.34 -21.11
N ALA A 67 -1.23 3.23 -20.30
CA ALA A 67 -0.56 3.77 -19.12
C ALA A 67 -0.32 2.70 -18.06
N LEU A 68 -1.25 1.74 -17.91
CA LEU A 68 -1.13 0.64 -16.97
C LEU A 68 -0.10 -0.39 -17.44
N LEU A 69 -0.06 -0.69 -18.75
CA LEU A 69 1.00 -1.50 -19.36
C LEU A 69 2.37 -0.82 -19.23
N TYR A 70 2.44 0.50 -19.40
CA TYR A 70 3.68 1.25 -19.14
C TYR A 70 4.15 1.12 -17.69
N ILE A 71 3.22 1.16 -16.71
CA ILE A 71 3.53 0.93 -15.30
C ILE A 71 4.07 -0.50 -15.06
N GLN A 72 3.47 -1.49 -15.72
CA GLN A 72 3.82 -2.90 -15.56
C GLN A 72 5.16 -3.23 -16.25
N ASP A 73 5.31 -2.87 -17.52
CA ASP A 73 6.37 -3.39 -18.39
C ASP A 73 7.58 -2.47 -18.47
N VAL A 74 7.38 -1.15 -18.38
CA VAL A 74 8.47 -0.16 -18.51
C VAL A 74 8.93 0.31 -17.14
N ILE A 75 8.01 0.71 -16.28
CA ILE A 75 8.36 1.06 -14.89
C ILE A 75 8.69 -0.20 -14.08
N GLY A 76 8.12 -1.36 -14.43
CA GLY A 76 8.40 -2.62 -13.75
C GLY A 76 7.70 -2.76 -12.40
N ALA A 77 6.64 -1.99 -12.13
CA ALA A 77 5.97 -2.02 -10.84
C ALA A 77 5.26 -3.36 -10.60
N GLN A 78 5.29 -3.85 -9.36
CA GLN A 78 4.62 -5.08 -8.99
C GLN A 78 3.08 -4.93 -8.97
N GLY A 79 2.60 -3.71 -8.78
CA GLY A 79 1.18 -3.36 -8.78
C GLY A 79 0.95 -1.87 -8.52
N ILE A 80 -0.32 -1.50 -8.42
CA ILE A 80 -0.76 -0.11 -8.23
C ILE A 80 -1.65 0.06 -7.00
N ILE A 81 -1.67 1.29 -6.51
CA ILE A 81 -2.59 1.79 -5.49
C ILE A 81 -3.38 2.95 -6.11
N SER A 82 -4.71 2.90 -6.01
CA SER A 82 -5.58 3.99 -6.47
C SER A 82 -6.82 4.12 -5.61
N THR A 83 -7.32 5.34 -5.50
CA THR A 83 -8.65 5.64 -4.96
C THR A 83 -9.77 5.48 -6.00
N LYS A 84 -9.40 5.45 -7.29
CA LYS A 84 -10.33 5.45 -8.42
C LYS A 84 -10.71 4.03 -8.82
N GLY A 85 -11.97 3.67 -8.64
CA GLY A 85 -12.46 2.33 -8.99
C GLY A 85 -12.32 1.99 -10.49
N SER A 86 -12.35 2.97 -11.39
CA SER A 86 -12.12 2.74 -12.83
C SER A 86 -10.70 2.26 -13.12
N THR A 87 -9.70 2.88 -12.51
CA THR A 87 -8.29 2.50 -12.62
C THR A 87 -8.07 1.08 -12.09
N ILE A 88 -8.66 0.75 -10.93
CA ILE A 88 -8.61 -0.62 -10.36
C ILE A 88 -9.19 -1.64 -11.35
N ARG A 89 -10.38 -1.39 -11.91
CA ARG A 89 -10.99 -2.31 -12.88
C ARG A 89 -10.16 -2.48 -14.15
N ASN A 90 -9.57 -1.40 -14.66
CA ASN A 90 -8.74 -1.47 -15.86
C ASN A 90 -7.44 -2.23 -15.61
N ALA A 91 -6.77 -2.00 -14.47
CA ALA A 91 -5.57 -2.73 -14.08
C ALA A 91 -5.84 -4.22 -13.86
N ASN A 92 -6.99 -4.56 -13.26
CA ASN A 92 -7.40 -5.96 -13.09
C ASN A 92 -7.57 -6.70 -14.43
N LYS A 93 -8.04 -6.04 -15.50
CA LYS A 93 -8.22 -6.68 -16.82
C LYS A 93 -6.91 -7.17 -17.43
N ILE A 94 -5.82 -6.44 -17.19
CA ILE A 94 -4.48 -6.80 -17.68
C ILE A 94 -3.68 -7.66 -16.68
N GLY A 95 -4.30 -8.05 -15.55
CA GLY A 95 -3.65 -8.87 -14.52
C GLY A 95 -2.66 -8.12 -13.62
N LEU A 96 -2.62 -6.80 -13.67
CA LEU A 96 -1.77 -5.99 -12.79
C LEU A 96 -2.34 -6.01 -11.37
N LYS A 97 -1.49 -6.23 -10.36
CA LYS A 97 -1.96 -6.30 -8.96
C LYS A 97 -2.51 -4.94 -8.51
N THR A 98 -3.68 -4.95 -7.88
CA THR A 98 -4.38 -3.73 -7.48
C THR A 98 -4.62 -3.64 -5.98
N ILE A 99 -4.42 -2.44 -5.44
CA ILE A 99 -4.78 -2.07 -4.09
C ILE A 99 -5.74 -0.88 -4.18
N GLN A 100 -6.97 -1.06 -3.73
CA GLN A 100 -7.91 0.06 -3.69
C GLN A 100 -7.79 0.79 -2.36
N ARG A 101 -7.37 2.06 -2.41
CA ARG A 101 -7.33 2.92 -1.23
C ARG A 101 -8.71 3.51 -0.96
N ILE A 102 -9.14 3.45 0.28
CA ILE A 102 -10.40 4.03 0.76
C ILE A 102 -10.13 4.96 1.94
N PHE A 103 -10.82 6.10 1.94
CA PHE A 103 -10.81 7.04 3.06
C PHE A 103 -12.13 6.92 3.80
N ILE A 104 -12.04 6.57 5.08
CA ILE A 104 -13.21 6.51 5.95
C ILE A 104 -13.30 7.81 6.74
N VAL A 105 -14.30 8.60 6.39
CA VAL A 105 -14.63 9.88 7.03
C VAL A 105 -15.88 9.73 7.88
N ASP A 106 -16.86 8.97 7.37
CA ASP A 106 -18.15 8.73 8.00
C ASP A 106 -18.72 7.34 7.61
N THR A 107 -19.88 7.00 8.17
CA THR A 107 -20.58 5.72 7.88
C THR A 107 -20.96 5.57 6.40
N LEU A 108 -21.24 6.68 5.70
CA LEU A 108 -21.61 6.66 4.29
C LEU A 108 -20.40 6.26 3.43
N SER A 109 -19.22 6.82 3.74
CA SER A 109 -17.96 6.49 3.09
C SER A 109 -17.59 5.03 3.28
N LEU A 110 -17.83 4.45 4.46
CA LEU A 110 -17.63 3.02 4.72
C LEU A 110 -18.56 2.15 3.87
N THR A 111 -19.86 2.45 3.89
CA THR A 111 -20.86 1.68 3.14
C THR A 111 -20.57 1.72 1.63
N LYS A 112 -20.29 2.91 1.09
CA LYS A 112 -19.90 3.06 -0.33
C LYS A 112 -18.60 2.33 -0.65
N SER A 113 -17.63 2.34 0.25
CA SER A 113 -16.36 1.64 0.05
C SER A 113 -16.55 0.13 -0.04
N VAL A 114 -17.41 -0.45 0.81
CA VAL A 114 -17.75 -1.88 0.76
C VAL A 114 -18.36 -2.25 -0.60
N GLU A 115 -19.37 -1.50 -1.06
CA GLU A 115 -20.02 -1.76 -2.34
C GLU A 115 -19.07 -1.55 -3.53
N ASN A 116 -18.24 -0.50 -3.47
CA ASN A 116 -17.21 -0.28 -4.47
C ASN A 116 -16.25 -1.47 -4.55
N CYS A 117 -15.74 -1.97 -3.43
CA CYS A 117 -14.80 -3.10 -3.42
C CYS A 117 -15.40 -4.36 -4.05
N LYS A 118 -16.70 -4.64 -3.80
CA LYS A 118 -17.39 -5.79 -4.42
C LYS A 118 -17.46 -5.69 -5.94
N THR A 119 -17.58 -4.48 -6.48
CA THR A 119 -17.67 -4.25 -7.93
C THR A 119 -16.31 -4.14 -8.61
N THR A 120 -15.33 -3.52 -7.96
CA THR A 120 -13.99 -3.33 -8.52
C THR A 120 -13.10 -4.56 -8.36
N LYS A 121 -13.35 -5.39 -7.34
CA LYS A 121 -12.63 -6.62 -7.01
C LYS A 121 -11.10 -6.42 -6.94
N PRO A 122 -10.59 -5.53 -6.08
CA PRO A 122 -9.15 -5.31 -5.97
C PRO A 122 -8.46 -6.54 -5.36
N ASN A 123 -7.14 -6.66 -5.49
CA ASN A 123 -6.40 -7.72 -4.80
C ASN A 123 -6.21 -7.45 -3.30
N ALA A 124 -6.27 -6.18 -2.88
CA ALA A 124 -6.29 -5.76 -1.49
C ALA A 124 -6.97 -4.39 -1.33
N VAL A 125 -7.35 -4.03 -0.10
CA VAL A 125 -7.94 -2.73 0.24
C VAL A 125 -7.06 -2.02 1.26
N GLU A 126 -6.66 -0.78 0.99
CA GLU A 126 -5.97 0.06 1.96
C GLU A 126 -6.96 1.01 2.62
N ILE A 127 -7.23 0.82 3.91
CA ILE A 127 -8.09 1.69 4.72
C ILE A 127 -7.25 2.79 5.37
N MET A 128 -7.75 4.03 5.25
CA MET A 128 -7.19 5.19 5.92
C MET A 128 -8.27 6.02 6.63
N PRO A 129 -8.03 6.51 7.87
CA PRO A 129 -6.87 6.23 8.72
C PRO A 129 -6.78 4.79 9.26
N GLY A 130 -5.57 4.36 9.64
CA GLY A 130 -5.30 3.02 10.16
C GLY A 130 -5.50 2.86 11.67
N ILE A 131 -5.76 3.97 12.39
CA ILE A 131 -5.97 4.01 13.84
C ILE A 131 -7.43 3.79 14.25
N MET A 132 -8.20 3.05 13.45
CA MET A 132 -9.63 2.81 13.66
C MET A 132 -9.95 1.32 13.79
N PRO A 133 -9.57 0.65 14.88
CA PRO A 133 -9.71 -0.80 15.01
C PRO A 133 -11.16 -1.29 14.89
N SER A 134 -12.13 -0.54 15.41
CA SER A 134 -13.55 -0.90 15.28
C SER A 134 -14.03 -0.90 13.82
N ILE A 135 -13.55 0.04 13.01
CA ILE A 135 -13.88 0.15 11.59
C ILE A 135 -13.14 -0.90 10.77
N ILE A 136 -11.86 -1.15 11.06
CA ILE A 136 -11.07 -2.21 10.42
C ILE A 136 -11.75 -3.55 10.61
N LYS A 137 -12.19 -3.86 11.84
CA LYS A 137 -12.91 -5.10 12.14
C LYS A 137 -14.21 -5.22 11.34
N GLN A 138 -15.03 -4.17 11.35
CA GLN A 138 -16.27 -4.15 10.57
C GLN A 138 -16.03 -4.34 9.07
N LEU A 139 -14.95 -3.75 8.54
CA LEU A 139 -14.59 -3.90 7.14
C LEU A 139 -14.15 -5.34 6.84
N ALA A 140 -13.29 -5.92 7.69
CA ALA A 140 -12.79 -7.29 7.56
C ALA A 140 -13.92 -8.33 7.56
N GLU A 141 -15.01 -8.07 8.28
CA GLU A 141 -16.20 -8.92 8.31
C GLU A 141 -17.09 -8.76 7.06
N LYS A 142 -16.95 -7.66 6.29
CA LYS A 142 -17.84 -7.29 5.17
C LYS A 142 -17.23 -7.51 3.79
N ILE A 143 -15.92 -7.63 3.68
CA ILE A 143 -15.22 -7.85 2.41
C ILE A 143 -14.29 -9.05 2.49
N GLU A 144 -14.10 -9.73 1.36
CA GLU A 144 -13.22 -10.90 1.24
C GLU A 144 -11.75 -10.53 0.96
N PHE A 145 -11.47 -9.25 0.72
CA PHE A 145 -10.15 -8.77 0.31
C PHE A 145 -9.25 -8.50 1.53
N PRO A 146 -7.95 -8.83 1.47
CA PRO A 146 -6.99 -8.46 2.50
C PRO A 146 -6.97 -6.96 2.77
N ILE A 147 -6.95 -6.59 4.05
CA ILE A 147 -6.99 -5.18 4.48
C ILE A 147 -5.59 -4.73 4.87
N ILE A 148 -5.20 -3.56 4.38
CA ILE A 148 -3.98 -2.84 4.76
C ILE A 148 -4.43 -1.62 5.56
N ALA A 149 -4.01 -1.52 6.82
CA ALA A 149 -4.28 -0.31 7.59
C ALA A 149 -3.15 0.70 7.38
N GLY A 150 -3.51 1.91 6.96
CA GLY A 150 -2.56 2.95 6.60
C GLY A 150 -2.93 4.33 7.12
N GLY A 151 -1.92 5.17 7.36
CA GLY A 151 -2.12 6.55 7.80
C GLY A 151 -2.39 6.69 9.29
N LEU A 152 -1.79 7.72 9.90
CA LEU A 152 -1.78 8.00 11.33
C LEU A 152 -1.21 6.90 12.24
N ILE A 153 -0.67 5.81 11.69
CA ILE A 153 0.08 4.79 12.44
C ILE A 153 1.49 5.32 12.72
N GLN A 154 1.76 5.61 13.99
CA GLN A 154 3.03 6.21 14.43
C GLN A 154 3.83 5.26 15.32
N THR A 155 3.14 4.39 16.06
CA THR A 155 3.76 3.49 17.04
C THR A 155 3.57 2.02 16.66
N ARG A 156 4.36 1.16 17.30
CA ARG A 156 4.16 -0.29 17.23
C ARG A 156 2.81 -0.72 17.81
N GLU A 157 2.34 -0.04 18.85
CA GLU A 157 1.04 -0.32 19.47
C GLU A 157 -0.13 -0.03 18.52
N ASP A 158 -0.06 1.06 17.75
CA ASP A 158 -1.05 1.37 16.69
C ASP A 158 -1.11 0.23 15.67
N ALA A 159 0.06 -0.22 15.20
CA ALA A 159 0.19 -1.28 14.21
C ALA A 159 -0.37 -2.62 14.74
N GLU A 160 -0.01 -3.00 15.96
CA GLU A 160 -0.51 -4.22 16.59
C GLU A 160 -2.01 -4.17 16.84
N THR A 161 -2.54 -3.01 17.21
CA THR A 161 -3.98 -2.81 17.41
C THR A 161 -4.75 -2.95 16.10
N ALA A 162 -4.24 -2.40 15.00
CA ALA A 162 -4.83 -2.56 13.67
C ALA A 162 -4.76 -4.02 13.18
N ILE A 163 -3.64 -4.73 13.40
CA ILE A 163 -3.50 -6.15 13.04
C ILE A 163 -4.50 -7.00 13.82
N ARG A 164 -4.60 -6.81 15.16
CA ARG A 164 -5.57 -7.52 16.01
C ARG A 164 -7.02 -7.28 15.57
N ALA A 165 -7.30 -6.11 14.99
CA ALA A 165 -8.61 -5.77 14.47
C ALA A 165 -8.94 -6.43 13.11
N GLY A 166 -7.97 -7.09 12.46
CA GLY A 166 -8.17 -7.79 11.19
C GLY A 166 -7.38 -7.23 10.01
N ALA A 167 -6.50 -6.23 10.22
CA ALA A 167 -5.59 -5.80 9.16
C ALA A 167 -4.57 -6.93 8.85
N SER A 168 -4.42 -7.24 7.57
CA SER A 168 -3.42 -8.20 7.06
C SER A 168 -2.03 -7.59 6.95
N ALA A 169 -1.94 -6.26 6.79
CA ALA A 169 -0.67 -5.53 6.74
C ALA A 169 -0.85 -4.08 7.20
N ILE A 170 0.28 -3.43 7.48
CA ILE A 170 0.38 -2.05 7.97
C ILE A 170 1.23 -1.24 7.01
N SER A 171 0.67 -0.18 6.42
CA SER A 171 1.42 0.80 5.63
C SER A 171 1.70 2.05 6.47
N THR A 172 2.98 2.41 6.61
CA THR A 172 3.36 3.62 7.34
C THR A 172 4.63 4.26 6.80
N SER A 173 4.82 5.54 7.08
CA SER A 173 6.08 6.25 6.82
C SER A 173 6.97 6.35 8.07
N HIS A 174 6.52 5.81 9.22
CA HIS A 174 7.23 5.81 10.49
C HIS A 174 8.08 4.54 10.62
N TYR A 175 9.38 4.70 10.40
CA TYR A 175 10.29 3.56 10.29
C TYR A 175 10.46 2.77 11.60
N GLU A 176 10.26 3.42 12.74
CA GLU A 176 10.32 2.81 14.07
C GLU A 176 9.26 1.72 14.27
N VAL A 177 8.16 1.77 13.50
CA VAL A 177 7.07 0.78 13.58
C VAL A 177 7.53 -0.61 13.11
N TRP A 178 8.47 -0.68 12.16
CA TRP A 178 8.96 -1.95 11.61
C TRP A 178 10.39 -2.33 12.01
N ILE A 179 11.11 -1.45 12.71
CA ILE A 179 12.39 -1.85 13.31
C ILE A 179 12.10 -2.93 14.35
N GLN A 180 12.70 -4.10 14.15
CA GLN A 180 12.88 -5.05 15.24
C GLN A 180 14.07 -4.56 16.03
N GLU A 181 13.87 -4.23 17.32
CA GLU A 181 15.02 -4.18 18.22
C GLU A 181 15.68 -5.56 18.14
N GLU A 182 16.92 -5.61 17.67
CA GLU A 182 17.75 -6.78 17.90
C GLU A 182 17.78 -6.95 19.40
N LYS A 183 17.07 -7.98 19.91
CA LYS A 183 17.23 -8.41 21.29
C LYS A 183 18.72 -8.59 21.48
N ARG A 184 19.35 -7.68 22.23
CA ARG A 184 20.69 -7.92 22.78
C ARG A 184 20.53 -9.26 23.49
N SER A 185 21.09 -10.31 22.91
CA SER A 185 21.31 -11.55 23.63
C SER A 185 22.11 -11.11 24.84
N ALA A 186 21.46 -11.12 26.00
CA ALA A 186 22.14 -11.01 27.27
C ALA A 186 23.01 -12.25 27.33
N THR A 187 24.24 -12.13 26.85
CA THR A 187 25.31 -13.06 27.17
C THR A 187 25.53 -12.90 28.67
N LEU A 188 24.91 -13.81 29.43
CA LEU A 188 25.27 -14.11 30.80
C LEU A 188 26.67 -14.72 30.84
#